data_AF-A0A8T3NCZ0-F1
#
_entry.id   AF-A0A8T3NCZ0-F1
#
_cell.length_a   1.000
_cell.length_b   1.000
_cell.length_c   1.000
_cell.angle_alpha   90.00
_cell.angle_beta   90.00
_cell.angle_gamma   90.00
#
_symmetry.space_group_name_H-M   'P 1'
#
loop_
_entity.id
_entity.type
_entity.pdbx_description
1 polymer ?
#
loop_
_entity_poly.entity_id
_entity_poly.type
_entity_poly.pdbx_seq_one_letter_code
_entity_poly.pdbx_strand_id
1 'polypeptide(L)'
;MAGDPRADEGLRRLRTEGDALAGELRTLAPEDWDHSTNCDPWTVRLLVGHAVRACESYLTSVERGLRGELEPAFTREQRVARMHEIAAQEPACIVADLHVVLDRFEQGFGSLRPEQLDTRAAH
;
A
#
# COMPACT_ATOMS: atom_id res chain seq x y z
N MET A 1 10.08 -11.11 -8.44
CA MET A 1 11.53 -11.03 -8.50
C MET A 1 12.05 -12.36 -8.02
N ALA A 2 11.66 -13.43 -8.71
CA ALA A 2 11.81 -14.77 -8.15
C ALA A 2 13.30 -15.12 -7.99
N GLY A 3 13.75 -15.18 -6.74
CA GLY A 3 15.12 -15.56 -6.39
C GLY A 3 16.13 -14.43 -6.34
N ASP A 4 15.73 -13.15 -6.38
CA ASP A 4 16.63 -12.05 -6.00
C ASP A 4 16.65 -11.90 -4.46
N PRO A 5 17.81 -12.09 -3.79
CA PRO A 5 17.86 -12.08 -2.33
C PRO A 5 17.46 -10.75 -1.68
N ARG A 6 17.69 -9.61 -2.36
CA ARG A 6 17.32 -8.28 -1.85
C ARG A 6 15.83 -8.03 -1.98
N ALA A 7 15.25 -8.45 -3.11
CA ALA A 7 13.82 -8.41 -3.33
C ALA A 7 13.07 -9.26 -2.30
N ASP A 8 13.52 -10.51 -2.12
CA ASP A 8 12.91 -11.44 -1.17
C ASP A 8 13.01 -10.92 0.27
N GLU A 9 14.15 -10.30 0.63
CA GLU A 9 14.30 -9.63 1.93
C GLU A 9 13.38 -8.42 2.07
N GLY A 10 13.25 -7.59 1.03
CA GLY A 10 12.33 -6.46 1.04
C GLY A 10 10.88 -6.88 1.24
N LEU A 11 10.44 -7.94 0.57
CA LEU A 11 9.09 -8.49 0.71
C LEU A 11 8.85 -9.09 2.11
N ARG A 12 9.82 -9.84 2.66
CA ARG A 12 9.73 -10.36 4.03
C ARG A 12 9.60 -9.25 5.07
N ARG A 13 10.39 -8.18 4.92
CA ARG A 13 10.31 -7.01 5.81
C ARG A 13 8.97 -6.32 5.69
N LEU A 14 8.52 -6.05 4.46
CA LEU A 14 7.20 -5.43 4.24
C LEU A 14 6.09 -6.23 4.91
N ARG A 15 6.10 -7.56 4.79
CA ARG A 15 5.14 -8.44 5.45
C ARG A 15 5.23 -8.34 6.97
N THR A 16 6.44 -8.46 7.52
CA THR A 16 6.66 -8.44 8.97
C THR A 16 6.18 -7.12 9.59
N GLU A 17 6.58 -5.99 9.01
CA GLU A 17 6.19 -4.66 9.49
C GLU A 17 4.69 -4.41 9.28
N GLY A 18 4.13 -4.88 8.16
CA GLY A 18 2.71 -4.78 7.86
C GLY A 18 1.83 -5.56 8.84
N ASP A 19 2.23 -6.79 9.17
CA ASP A 19 1.54 -7.64 10.15
C ASP A 19 1.64 -7.06 11.57
N ALA A 20 2.80 -6.52 11.95
CA ALA A 20 3.00 -5.83 13.22
C ALA A 20 2.09 -4.60 13.34
N LEU A 21 2.10 -3.73 12.32
CA LEU A 21 1.21 -2.57 12.26
C LEU A 21 -0.26 -2.96 12.34
N ALA A 22 -0.68 -3.97 11.58
CA ALA A 22 -2.06 -4.46 11.63
C ALA A 22 -2.41 -5.06 13.00
N GLY A 23 -1.45 -5.68 13.69
CA GLY A 23 -1.58 -6.12 15.08
C GLY A 23 -1.87 -4.96 16.02
N GLU A 24 -1.06 -3.91 15.96
CA GLU A 24 -1.24 -2.70 16.78
C GLU A 24 -2.58 -2.01 16.50
N LEU A 25 -2.94 -1.82 15.23
CA LEU A 25 -4.18 -1.17 14.83
C LEU A 25 -5.44 -1.91 15.34
N ARG A 26 -5.40 -3.24 15.46
CA ARG A 26 -6.51 -4.03 16.04
C ARG A 26 -6.69 -3.81 17.54
N THR A 27 -5.68 -3.32 18.24
CA THR A 27 -5.75 -3.04 19.69
C THR A 27 -6.31 -1.66 20.01
N LEU A 28 -6.38 -0.77 19.02
CA LEU A 28 -6.92 0.57 19.19
C LEU A 28 -8.43 0.55 19.44
N ALA A 29 -8.89 1.41 20.35
CA ALA A 29 -10.32 1.66 20.49
C ALA A 29 -10.84 2.44 19.26
N PRO A 30 -12.12 2.29 18.88
CA PRO A 30 -12.67 2.98 17.70
C PRO A 30 -12.41 4.50 17.68
N GLU A 31 -12.45 5.16 18.85
CA GLU A 31 -12.18 6.59 19.02
C GLU A 31 -10.73 6.99 18.72
N ASP A 32 -9.76 6.11 18.97
CA ASP A 32 -8.34 6.40 18.76
C ASP A 32 -7.98 6.50 17.27
N TRP A 33 -8.82 5.95 16.39
CA TRP A 33 -8.64 6.04 14.95
C TRP A 33 -8.77 7.47 14.41
N ASP A 34 -9.50 8.32 15.13
CA ASP A 34 -9.75 9.70 14.74
C ASP A 34 -8.80 10.68 15.46
N HIS A 35 -7.89 10.18 16.30
CA HIS A 35 -6.81 10.98 16.88
C HIS A 35 -5.78 11.39 15.83
N SER A 36 -5.31 12.64 15.95
CA SER A 36 -4.19 13.14 15.15
C SER A 36 -2.91 12.36 15.45
N THR A 37 -2.18 12.05 14.39
CA THR A 37 -0.83 11.50 14.46
C THR A 37 0.19 12.63 14.67
N ASN A 38 1.46 12.28 14.86
CA ASN A 38 2.56 13.24 14.82
C ASN A 38 2.83 13.81 13.40
N CYS A 39 2.14 13.32 12.39
CA CYS A 39 2.19 13.79 11.01
C CYS A 39 0.94 14.63 10.71
N ASP A 40 0.87 15.84 11.28
CA ASP A 40 -0.24 16.75 10.98
C ASP A 40 -0.37 17.00 9.46
N PRO A 41 -1.59 17.04 8.89
CA PRO A 41 -2.90 17.02 9.57
C PRO A 41 -3.56 15.62 9.63
N TRP A 42 -2.79 14.52 9.67
CA TRP A 42 -3.36 13.18 9.49
C TRP A 42 -3.80 12.54 10.80
N THR A 43 -5.05 12.06 10.83
CA THR A 43 -5.51 11.10 11.83
C THR A 43 -4.93 9.71 11.56
N VAL A 44 -5.01 8.79 12.54
CA VAL A 44 -4.60 7.39 12.35
C VAL A 44 -5.29 6.80 11.12
N ARG A 45 -6.61 7.01 10.99
CA ARG A 45 -7.39 6.52 9.85
C ARG A 45 -6.90 7.05 8.50
N LEU A 46 -6.56 8.33 8.43
CA LEU A 46 -6.01 8.95 7.21
C LEU A 46 -4.60 8.44 6.90
N LEU A 47 -3.75 8.26 7.92
CA LEU A 47 -2.40 7.72 7.75
C LEU A 47 -2.43 6.28 7.23
N VAL A 48 -3.28 5.42 7.79
CA VAL A 48 -3.42 4.04 7.33
C VAL A 48 -4.04 4.01 5.92
N GLY A 49 -5.08 4.81 5.68
CA GLY A 49 -5.67 4.95 4.35
C GLY A 49 -4.66 5.44 3.30
N HIS A 50 -3.72 6.31 3.68
CA HIS A 50 -2.61 6.71 2.82
C HIS A 50 -1.71 5.54 2.48
N ALA A 51 -1.30 4.74 3.47
CA ALA A 51 -0.41 3.59 3.27
C ALA A 51 -1.03 2.53 2.35
N VAL A 52 -2.31 2.19 2.59
CA VAL A 52 -3.06 1.25 1.75
C VAL A 52 -3.12 1.73 0.31
N ARG A 53 -3.58 2.96 0.09
CA ARG A 53 -3.70 3.54 -1.26
C ARG A 53 -2.33 3.69 -1.94
N ALA A 54 -1.28 3.99 -1.20
CA ALA A 54 0.08 4.08 -1.76
C ALA A 54 0.53 2.71 -2.32
N CYS A 55 0.29 1.63 -1.58
CA CYS A 55 0.56 0.27 -2.05
C CYS A 55 -0.26 -0.08 -3.30
N GLU A 56 -1.56 0.26 -3.33
CA GLU A 56 -2.40 0.11 -4.53
C GLU A 56 -1.81 0.87 -5.73
N SER A 57 -1.34 2.11 -5.51
CA SER A 57 -0.77 2.96 -6.56
C SER A 57 0.51 2.36 -7.14
N TYR A 58 1.41 1.84 -6.30
CA TYR A 58 2.65 1.20 -6.76
C TYR A 58 2.39 -0.05 -7.58
N LEU A 59 1.47 -0.90 -7.10
CA LEU A 59 1.05 -2.10 -7.83
C LEU A 59 0.52 -1.75 -9.22
N THR A 60 -0.41 -0.79 -9.30
CA THR A 60 -0.97 -0.36 -10.58
C THR A 60 0.08 0.27 -11.49
N SER A 61 1.00 1.08 -10.95
CA SER A 61 2.09 1.67 -11.75
C SER A 61 3.01 0.60 -12.35
N VAL A 62 3.35 -0.45 -11.59
CA VAL A 62 4.13 -1.58 -12.11
C VAL A 62 3.35 -2.31 -13.20
N GLU A 63 2.10 -2.70 -12.93
CA GLU A 63 1.24 -3.39 -13.92
C GLU A 63 1.07 -2.60 -15.22
N ARG A 64 1.02 -1.26 -15.14
CA ARG A 64 0.97 -0.37 -16.30
C ARG A 64 2.30 -0.29 -17.02
N GLY A 65 3.40 -0.15 -16.29
CA GLY A 65 4.75 -0.17 -16.86
C GLY A 65 5.04 -1.45 -17.65
N LEU A 66 4.62 -2.60 -17.13
CA LEU A 66 4.74 -3.90 -17.82
C LEU A 66 3.93 -3.98 -19.13
N ARG A 67 2.87 -3.15 -19.25
CA ARG A 67 2.08 -3.00 -20.48
C ARG A 67 2.58 -1.87 -21.39
N GLY A 68 3.64 -1.17 -20.99
CA GLY A 68 4.17 -0.01 -21.72
C GLY A 68 3.34 1.26 -21.57
N GLU A 69 2.46 1.34 -20.57
CA GLU A 69 1.64 2.51 -20.29
C GLU A 69 2.42 3.52 -19.42
N LEU A 70 2.77 4.67 -20.01
CA LEU A 70 3.58 5.70 -19.37
C LEU A 70 2.77 6.84 -18.74
N GLU A 71 1.45 6.80 -18.81
CA GLU A 71 0.62 7.81 -18.14
C GLU A 71 0.34 7.38 -16.68
N PRO A 72 0.36 8.31 -15.71
CA PRO A 72 0.03 8.00 -14.32
C PRO A 72 -1.29 7.25 -14.20
N ALA A 73 -1.32 6.21 -13.36
CA ALA A 73 -2.53 5.42 -13.12
C ALA A 73 -3.67 6.26 -12.53
N PHE A 74 -3.32 7.23 -11.68
CA PHE A 74 -4.25 8.03 -10.91
C PHE A 74 -3.81 9.48 -10.85
N THR A 75 -4.76 10.40 -11.03
CA THR A 75 -4.55 11.82 -10.75
C THR A 75 -4.39 12.06 -9.25
N ARG A 76 -3.89 13.23 -8.88
CA ARG A 76 -3.81 13.63 -7.46
C ARG A 76 -5.18 13.58 -6.78
N GLU A 77 -6.23 14.04 -7.47
CA GLU A 77 -7.60 14.07 -6.97
C GLU A 77 -8.13 12.66 -6.72
N GLN A 78 -7.91 11.73 -7.66
CA GLN A 78 -8.29 10.32 -7.49
C GLN A 78 -7.58 9.68 -6.29
N ARG A 79 -6.29 9.98 -6.10
CA ARG A 79 -5.52 9.47 -4.95
C ARG A 79 -6.03 10.00 -3.61
N VAL A 80 -6.45 11.27 -3.58
CA VAL A 80 -7.06 11.89 -2.39
C VAL A 80 -8.44 11.30 -2.12
N ALA A 81 -9.30 11.19 -3.14
CA ALA A 81 -10.62 10.59 -3.03
C ALA A 81 -10.54 9.15 -2.49
N ARG A 82 -9.69 8.31 -3.08
CA ARG A 82 -9.49 6.92 -2.62
C ARG A 82 -9.01 6.83 -1.18
N MET A 83 -8.11 7.72 -0.76
CA MET A 83 -7.65 7.78 0.63
C MET A 83 -8.80 8.12 1.59
N HIS A 84 -9.66 9.08 1.24
CA HIS A 84 -10.84 9.42 2.04
C HIS A 84 -11.90 8.32 2.04
N GLU A 85 -12.08 7.59 0.93
CA GLU A 85 -12.97 6.42 0.88
C GLU A 85 -12.53 5.33 1.84
N ILE A 86 -11.23 4.98 1.85
CA ILE A 86 -10.68 4.02 2.81
C ILE A 86 -10.86 4.56 4.23
N ALA A 87 -10.52 5.83 4.45
CA ALA A 87 -10.67 6.45 5.76
C ALA A 87 -12.14 6.70 6.18
N ALA A 88 -13.14 6.42 5.36
CA ALA A 88 -14.54 6.48 5.76
C ALA A 88 -15.08 5.12 6.24
N GLN A 89 -14.27 4.06 6.15
CA GLN A 89 -14.67 2.72 6.55
C GLN A 89 -14.53 2.49 8.06
N GLU A 90 -15.18 1.42 8.54
CA GLU A 90 -14.95 0.87 9.88
C GLU A 90 -13.48 0.45 10.08
N PRO A 91 -12.90 0.64 11.28
CA PRO A 91 -11.51 0.24 11.58
C PRO A 91 -11.12 -1.16 11.10
N ALA A 92 -11.99 -2.14 11.33
CA ALA A 92 -11.76 -3.53 10.93
C ALA A 92 -11.65 -3.70 9.41
N CYS A 93 -12.41 -2.93 8.63
CA CYS A 93 -12.34 -2.94 7.17
C CYS A 93 -11.04 -2.33 6.67
N ILE A 94 -10.56 -1.25 7.29
CA ILE A 94 -9.28 -0.62 6.93
C ILE A 94 -8.10 -1.57 7.19
N VAL A 95 -8.12 -2.28 8.32
CA VAL A 95 -7.12 -3.31 8.63
C VAL A 95 -7.20 -4.47 7.63
N ALA A 96 -8.40 -4.85 7.19
CA ALA A 96 -8.58 -5.87 6.16
C ALA A 96 -7.99 -5.40 4.81
N ASP A 97 -8.24 -4.15 4.41
CA ASP A 97 -7.68 -3.55 3.19
C ASP A 97 -6.14 -3.52 3.24
N LEU A 98 -5.55 -3.24 4.40
CA LEU A 98 -4.10 -3.33 4.61
C LEU A 98 -3.57 -4.75 4.35
N HIS A 99 -4.22 -5.78 4.90
CA HIS A 99 -3.81 -7.16 4.65
C HIS A 99 -3.94 -7.53 3.17
N VAL A 100 -5.06 -7.17 2.54
CA VAL A 100 -5.31 -7.43 1.11
C VAL A 100 -4.22 -6.78 0.24
N VAL A 101 -3.84 -5.54 0.54
CA VAL A 101 -2.82 -4.87 -0.27
C VAL A 101 -1.42 -5.45 -0.04
N LEU A 102 -1.09 -5.89 1.18
CA LEU A 102 0.17 -6.59 1.47
C LEU A 102 0.26 -7.92 0.72
N ASP A 103 -0.81 -8.71 0.72
CA ASP A 103 -0.89 -9.98 -0.04
C ASP A 103 -0.67 -9.73 -1.55
N ARG A 104 -1.34 -8.71 -2.09
CA ARG A 104 -1.19 -8.33 -3.50
C ARG A 104 0.22 -7.82 -3.80
N PHE A 105 0.84 -7.08 -2.88
CA PHE A 105 2.19 -6.57 -3.03
C PHE A 105 3.20 -7.73 -3.09
N GLU A 106 3.10 -8.67 -2.17
CA GLU A 106 3.93 -9.87 -2.12
C GLU A 106 3.78 -10.71 -3.40
N GLN A 107 2.54 -10.97 -3.83
CA GLN A 107 2.28 -11.72 -5.06
C GLN A 107 2.78 -10.98 -6.32
N GLY A 108 2.43 -9.70 -6.43
CA GLY A 108 2.77 -8.86 -7.58
C GLY A 108 4.27 -8.74 -7.77
N PHE A 109 4.98 -8.25 -6.74
CA PHE A 109 6.43 -8.07 -6.81
C PHE A 109 7.19 -9.39 -6.76
N GLY A 110 6.68 -10.41 -6.06
CA GLY A 110 7.26 -11.76 -6.01
C GLY A 110 7.29 -12.44 -7.39
N SER A 111 6.28 -12.17 -8.24
CA SER A 111 6.19 -12.74 -9.59
C SER A 111 7.01 -12.03 -10.68
N LEU A 112 7.53 -10.81 -10.43
CA LEU A 112 8.32 -10.08 -11.42
C LEU A 112 9.60 -10.84 -11.83
N ARG A 113 10.01 -10.71 -13.08
CA ARG A 113 11.32 -11.21 -13.55
C ARG A 113 12.34 -10.07 -13.57
N PRO A 114 13.65 -10.35 -13.44
CA PRO A 114 14.69 -9.31 -13.47
C PRO A 114 14.58 -8.38 -14.69
N GLU A 115 14.29 -8.92 -15.88
CA GLU A 115 14.21 -8.13 -17.12
C GLU A 115 13.03 -7.15 -17.13
N GLN A 116 12.02 -7.41 -16.29
CA GLN A 116 10.84 -6.54 -16.15
C GLN A 116 11.13 -5.32 -15.27
N LEU A 117 12.19 -5.34 -14.46
CA LEU A 117 12.60 -4.21 -13.62
C LEU A 117 13.28 -3.10 -14.44
N ASP A 118 13.86 -3.44 -15.59
CA ASP A 118 14.46 -2.48 -16.52
C ASP A 118 13.41 -1.74 -17.36
N THR A 119 12.14 -2.14 -17.26
CA THR A 119 11.03 -1.49 -17.97
C THR A 119 10.62 -0.24 -17.21
N ARG A 120 10.84 0.95 -17.80
CA ARG A 120 10.46 2.23 -17.19
C ARG A 120 8.93 2.39 -17.18
N ALA A 121 8.35 2.47 -15.99
CA ALA A 121 7.05 3.07 -15.77
C ALA A 121 7.22 4.58 -15.51
N ALA A 122 6.23 5.41 -15.83
CA ALA A 122 6.24 6.79 -15.35
C ALA A 122 5.93 6.86 -13.86
N HIS A 123 6.63 7.75 -13.16
CA HIS A 123 6.47 8.02 -11.73
C HIS A 123 5.52 9.21 -11.49
#